data_AF-A0A936UYH6-F1
#
_entry.id   AF-A0A936UYH6-F1
#
_cell.length_a   1.000
_cell.length_b   1.000
_cell.length_c   1.000
_cell.angle_alpha   90.00
_cell.angle_beta   90.00
_cell.angle_gamma   90.00
#
_symmetry.space_group_name_H-M   'P 1'
#
loop_
_entity.id
_entity.type
_entity.pdbx_description
1 polymer ?
#
loop_
_entity_poly.entity_id
_entity_poly.type
_entity_poly.pdbx_seq_one_letter_code
_entity_poly.pdbx_strand_id
1 'polypeptide(L)'
;MVDIGVQGSYYLKNVSENDQKLGDINMQLSMLDLVEKNVANKQSGEMLAPSTLGVTDPTLTNLLTQLQASQADYDKLKKTVGPNNPALVSLGEQIKKLQPSILENIQNQKKGLGASRQSLYSTNSNYNSLLSSVPMKEKQLVEISRQHQNKANMYQNLLQRKQEAEMSLASVISNSRVVDKALAGKFPVSPKKKLIYIMAFMAAIGLGAGIIIIKDAITGKIKYRSEIEKMSSIPIIGEITFDKSKTPLVIEKGTRSFIAEEYRKLRISLSFLGIDSTHKKLLITSSISGEGKSFVAANLAVSIALTGKKTVLVDLDLNRPTQSEILNVNYEHGVSEFLSGKKSPGRSFINWMDMKAFIL
;
A
#
# COMPACT_ATOMS: atom_id res chain seq x y z
N MET A 1 21.34 55.72 77.12
CA MET A 1 21.56 54.30 76.78
C MET A 1 20.75 54.02 75.54
N VAL A 2 21.39 53.62 74.44
CA VAL A 2 20.68 53.31 73.18
C VAL A 2 19.84 52.06 73.42
N ASP A 3 18.56 52.10 73.06
CA ASP A 3 17.65 50.97 73.20
C ASP A 3 18.05 49.86 72.21
N ILE A 4 18.81 48.89 72.72
CA ILE A 4 19.40 47.77 71.97
C ILE A 4 18.30 46.91 71.33
N GLY A 5 17.09 46.89 71.90
CA GLY A 5 15.97 46.10 71.37
C GLY A 5 15.44 46.61 70.03
N VAL A 6 15.33 47.94 69.87
CA VAL A 6 14.81 48.56 68.63
C VAL A 6 15.82 48.47 67.49
N GLN A 7 17.11 48.73 67.76
CA GLN A 7 18.16 48.58 66.75
C GLN A 7 18.41 47.11 66.37
N GLY A 8 18.33 46.18 67.33
CA GLY A 8 18.43 44.75 67.08
C GLY A 8 17.27 44.21 66.23
N SER A 9 16.03 44.67 66.48
CA SER A 9 14.86 44.31 65.66
C SER A 9 14.98 44.82 64.22
N TYR A 10 15.44 46.06 64.03
CA TYR A 10 15.65 46.63 62.69
C TYR A 10 16.77 45.90 61.93
N TYR A 11 17.86 45.56 62.62
CA TYR A 11 18.93 44.72 62.06
C TYR A 11 18.41 43.36 61.62
N LEU A 12 17.69 42.65 62.49
CA LEU A 12 17.13 41.32 62.21
C LEU A 12 16.20 41.35 61.00
N LYS A 13 15.36 42.39 60.89
CA LYS A 13 14.49 42.58 59.73
C LYS A 13 15.28 42.75 58.44
N ASN A 14 16.26 43.66 58.40
CA ASN A 14 17.04 43.93 57.19
C ASN A 14 17.91 42.75 56.76
N VAL A 15 18.49 42.02 57.72
CA VAL A 15 19.24 40.80 57.43
C VAL A 15 18.31 39.70 56.92
N SER A 16 17.13 39.53 57.52
CA SER A 16 16.15 38.56 57.07
C SER A 16 15.66 38.86 55.64
N GLU A 17 15.38 40.13 55.32
CA GLU A 17 15.01 40.55 53.96
C GLU A 17 16.15 40.33 52.96
N ASN A 18 17.41 40.58 53.38
CA ASN A 18 18.58 40.36 52.55
C ASN A 18 18.83 38.85 52.30
N ASP A 19 18.70 38.03 53.33
CA ASP A 19 18.79 36.56 53.25
C ASP A 19 17.68 35.99 52.35
N GLN A 20 16.46 36.51 52.43
CA GLN A 20 15.35 36.14 51.55
C GLN A 20 15.68 36.45 50.09
N LYS A 21 16.13 37.68 49.78
CA LYS A 21 16.55 38.07 48.42
C LYS A 21 17.70 37.20 47.89
N LEU A 22 18.66 36.84 48.75
CA LEU A 22 19.73 35.90 48.39
C LEU A 22 19.19 34.51 48.07
N GLY A 23 18.23 34.02 48.86
CA GLY A 23 17.52 32.77 48.60
C GLY A 23 16.80 32.76 47.25
N ASP A 24 16.04 33.82 46.97
CA ASP A 24 15.30 33.98 45.71
C ASP A 24 16.24 34.01 44.50
N ILE A 25 17.34 34.77 44.57
CA ILE A 25 18.33 34.84 43.49
C ILE A 25 19.02 33.49 43.29
N ASN A 26 19.39 32.78 44.37
CA ASN A 26 20.02 31.47 44.25
C ASN A 26 19.07 30.42 43.66
N MET A 27 17.78 30.49 44.00
CA MET A 27 16.74 29.67 43.39
C MET A 27 16.61 29.96 41.90
N GLN A 28 16.54 31.25 41.51
CA GLN A 28 16.49 31.66 40.10
C GLN A 28 17.72 31.19 39.32
N LEU A 29 18.93 31.35 39.87
CA LEU A 29 20.17 30.85 39.26
C LEU A 29 20.14 29.32 39.07
N SER A 30 19.69 28.57 40.08
CA SER A 30 19.58 27.11 40.00
C SER A 30 18.57 26.66 38.94
N MET A 31 17.45 27.40 38.79
CA MET A 31 16.49 27.14 37.72
C MET A 31 17.07 27.45 36.35
N LEU A 32 17.81 28.56 36.20
CA LEU A 32 18.52 28.89 34.96
C LEU A 32 19.60 27.86 34.62
N ASP A 33 20.29 27.26 35.61
CA ASP A 33 21.22 26.13 35.40
C ASP A 33 20.49 24.90 34.86
N LEU A 34 19.32 24.58 35.42
CA LEU A 34 18.50 23.46 34.96
C LEU A 34 18.02 23.67 33.50
N VAL A 35 17.52 24.86 33.20
CA VAL A 35 17.08 25.23 31.83
C VAL A 35 18.27 25.21 30.87
N GLU A 36 19.42 25.78 31.24
CA GLU A 36 20.62 25.75 30.40
C GLU A 36 21.05 24.32 30.07
N LYS A 37 21.10 23.43 31.08
CA LYS A 37 21.45 22.02 30.88
C LYS A 37 20.48 21.31 29.93
N ASN A 38 19.18 21.59 30.06
CA ASN A 38 18.15 21.00 29.19
C ASN A 38 18.21 21.52 27.75
N VAL A 39 18.53 22.80 27.55
CA VAL A 39 18.67 23.41 26.21
C VAL A 39 19.99 23.00 25.54
N ALA A 40 21.07 22.82 26.32
CA ALA A 40 22.38 22.44 25.81
C ALA A 40 22.49 20.95 25.45
N ASN A 41 21.80 20.06 26.18
CA ASN A 41 21.84 18.62 25.90
C ASN A 41 20.94 18.24 24.71
N LYS A 42 21.55 18.20 23.53
CA LYS A 42 20.96 17.91 22.20
C LYS A 42 20.44 16.48 21.95
N GLN A 43 20.36 15.63 22.97
CA GLN A 43 19.92 14.24 22.81
C GLN A 43 18.96 13.95 23.95
N SER A 44 17.66 14.01 23.74
CA SER A 44 16.90 12.89 23.20
C SER A 44 15.48 13.36 22.93
N GLY A 45 14.72 12.65 22.10
CA GLY A 45 13.29 12.90 21.86
C GLY A 45 12.39 12.64 23.08
N GLU A 46 12.86 13.01 24.28
CA GLU A 46 12.07 13.09 25.48
C GLU A 46 11.57 14.53 25.61
N MET A 47 10.26 14.64 25.71
CA MET A 47 9.53 15.87 25.94
C MET A 47 10.26 16.72 26.98
N LEU A 48 10.62 17.96 26.61
CA LEU A 48 11.13 18.94 27.56
C LEU A 48 10.16 18.97 28.76
N ALA A 49 10.59 18.44 29.90
CA ALA A 49 9.84 18.58 31.15
C ALA A 49 9.51 20.07 31.33
N PRO A 50 8.35 20.43 31.93
CA PRO A 50 7.92 21.81 32.10
C PRO A 50 8.94 22.60 32.96
N SER A 51 10.00 23.05 32.31
CA SER A 51 11.15 23.75 32.87
C SER A 51 10.86 25.26 33.00
N THR A 52 9.60 25.65 32.76
CA THR A 52 9.09 27.01 32.88
C THR A 52 8.64 27.34 34.30
N LEU A 53 8.55 26.35 35.19
CA LEU A 53 8.18 26.54 36.59
C LEU A 53 9.32 27.25 37.34
N GLY A 54 9.23 28.58 37.43
CA GLY A 54 10.17 29.43 38.19
C GLY A 54 10.98 30.43 37.34
N VAL A 55 10.81 30.43 36.02
CA VAL A 55 11.41 31.46 35.16
C VAL A 55 10.53 32.70 35.18
N THR A 56 11.05 33.80 35.71
CA THR A 56 10.32 35.08 35.83
C THR A 56 10.48 35.99 34.62
N ASP A 57 11.46 35.72 33.75
CA ASP A 57 11.72 36.56 32.58
C ASP A 57 10.73 36.25 31.41
N PRO A 58 9.96 37.25 30.94
CA PRO A 58 9.00 37.05 29.86
C PRO A 58 9.64 36.71 28.51
N THR A 59 10.87 37.20 28.26
CA THR A 59 11.56 36.99 26.99
C THR A 59 12.06 35.56 26.86
N LEU A 60 12.65 35.03 27.92
CA LEU A 60 13.09 33.65 28.02
C LEU A 60 11.90 32.69 27.95
N THR A 61 10.81 33.01 28.65
CA THR A 61 9.56 32.23 28.58
C THR A 61 9.06 32.11 27.14
N ASN A 62 9.01 33.22 26.39
CA ASN A 62 8.59 33.21 24.99
C ASN A 62 9.53 32.39 24.09
N LEU A 63 10.85 32.52 24.24
CA LEU A 63 11.81 31.75 23.46
C LEU A 63 11.71 30.24 23.75
N LEU A 64 11.49 29.86 25.01
CA LEU A 64 11.27 28.47 25.41
C LEU A 64 9.98 27.90 24.82
N THR A 65 8.89 28.67 24.83
CA THR A 65 7.62 28.27 24.20
C THR A 65 7.77 28.09 22.69
N GLN A 66 8.48 29.01 22.01
CA GLN A 66 8.76 28.88 20.57
C GLN A 66 9.61 27.63 20.28
N LEU A 67 10.65 27.37 21.08
CA LEU A 67 11.47 26.17 20.92
C LEU A 67 10.64 24.89 21.09
N GLN A 68 9.79 24.82 22.12
CA GLN A 68 8.91 23.69 22.36
C GLN A 68 7.93 23.45 21.20
N ALA A 69 7.31 24.52 20.69
CA ALA A 69 6.41 24.43 19.55
C ALA A 69 7.13 23.94 18.28
N SER A 70 8.27 24.54 17.93
CA SER A 70 9.06 24.12 16.76
C SER A 70 9.56 22.68 16.87
N GLN A 71 9.94 22.21 18.07
CA GLN A 71 10.34 20.82 18.30
C GLN A 71 9.18 19.85 18.12
N ALA A 72 8.00 20.17 18.68
CA ALA A 72 6.81 19.35 18.51
C ALA A 72 6.39 19.21 17.04
N ASP A 73 6.44 20.32 16.29
CA ASP A 73 6.15 20.33 14.86
C ASP A 73 7.20 19.56 14.05
N TYR A 74 8.48 19.70 14.40
CA TYR A 74 9.58 18.95 13.78
C TYR A 74 9.40 17.43 13.98
N ASP A 75 9.11 16.98 15.20
CA ASP A 75 8.92 15.55 15.52
C ASP A 75 7.67 14.96 14.86
N LYS A 76 6.60 15.76 14.74
CA LYS A 76 5.39 15.36 14.02
C LYS A 76 5.66 15.21 12.53
N LEU A 77 6.39 16.15 11.93
CA LEU A 77 6.68 16.14 10.49
C LEU A 77 7.69 15.06 10.12
N LYS A 78 8.73 14.84 10.93
CA LYS A 78 9.75 13.79 10.73
C LYS A 78 9.16 12.38 10.61
N LYS A 79 8.00 12.12 11.24
CA LYS A 79 7.29 10.83 11.15
C LYS A 79 6.59 10.60 9.81
N THR A 80 6.32 11.65 9.04
CA THR A 80 5.48 11.59 7.84
C THR A 80 6.23 11.94 6.56
N VAL A 81 7.39 12.59 6.64
CA VAL A 81 8.18 13.02 5.47
C VAL A 81 9.62 12.52 5.51
N GLY A 82 10.22 12.36 4.33
CA GLY A 82 11.65 12.01 4.21
C GLY A 82 12.60 13.13 4.67
N PRO A 83 13.87 12.81 4.95
CA PRO A 83 14.83 13.72 5.57
C PRO A 83 15.14 15.00 4.77
N ASN A 84 14.92 15.00 3.44
CA ASN A 84 15.20 16.13 2.56
C ASN A 84 13.96 17.02 2.30
N ASN A 85 12.88 16.89 3.07
CA ASN A 85 11.71 17.75 2.90
C ASN A 85 12.06 19.22 3.27
N PRO A 86 11.79 20.21 2.40
CA PRO A 86 12.13 21.62 2.66
C PRO A 86 11.53 22.18 3.95
N ALA A 87 10.32 21.77 4.34
CA ALA A 87 9.68 22.22 5.58
C ALA A 87 10.36 21.62 6.83
N LEU A 88 10.86 20.38 6.74
CA LEU A 88 11.61 19.72 7.82
C LEU A 88 12.99 20.39 8.00
N VAL A 89 13.66 20.72 6.90
CA VAL A 89 14.94 21.45 6.92
C VAL A 89 14.75 22.84 7.54
N SER A 90 13.72 23.59 7.12
CA SER A 90 13.41 24.90 7.68
C SER A 90 13.16 24.86 9.19
N LEU A 91 12.40 23.87 9.69
CA LEU A 91 12.17 23.71 11.13
C LEU A 91 13.45 23.35 11.88
N GLY A 92 14.30 22.50 11.29
CA GLY A 92 15.62 22.18 11.85
C GLY A 92 16.52 23.40 11.97
N GLU A 93 16.53 24.28 10.96
CA GLU A 93 17.27 25.54 11.00
C GLU A 93 16.72 26.54 12.03
N GLN A 94 15.40 26.63 12.17
CA GLN A 94 14.76 27.45 13.21
C GLN A 94 15.15 26.99 14.61
N ILE A 95 15.08 25.69 14.89
CA ILE A 95 15.52 25.12 16.19
C ILE A 95 17.01 25.41 16.43
N LYS A 96 17.85 25.23 15.41
CA LYS A 96 19.29 25.51 15.48
C LYS A 96 19.59 26.98 15.77
N LYS A 97 18.73 27.91 15.33
CA LYS A 97 18.85 29.35 15.60
C LYS A 97 18.31 29.77 16.97
N LEU A 98 17.25 29.13 17.45
CA LEU A 98 16.64 29.45 18.76
C LEU A 98 17.55 29.07 19.93
N GLN A 99 18.24 27.93 19.84
CA GLN A 99 19.15 27.44 20.90
C GLN A 99 20.20 28.48 21.36
N PRO A 100 21.04 29.06 20.48
CA PRO A 100 22.03 30.04 20.90
C PRO A 100 21.40 31.31 21.47
N SER A 101 20.25 31.76 20.96
CA SER A 101 19.55 32.93 21.51
C SER A 101 19.02 32.70 22.93
N ILE A 102 18.55 31.48 23.23
CA ILE A 102 18.13 31.09 24.58
C ILE A 102 19.33 31.05 25.52
N LEU A 103 20.43 30.41 25.10
CA LEU A 103 21.65 30.32 25.92
C LEU A 103 22.25 31.71 26.20
N GLU A 104 22.27 32.60 25.22
CA GLU A 104 22.72 33.97 25.39
C GLU A 104 21.84 34.75 26.38
N ASN A 105 20.52 34.62 26.27
CA ASN A 105 19.58 35.26 27.20
C ASN A 105 19.77 34.73 28.63
N ILE A 106 19.91 33.40 28.80
CA ILE A 106 20.20 32.77 30.10
C ILE A 106 21.52 33.29 30.68
N GLN A 107 22.58 33.38 29.88
CA GLN A 107 23.87 33.90 30.33
C GLN A 107 23.80 35.36 30.78
N ASN A 108 23.04 36.19 30.06
CA ASN A 108 22.83 37.60 30.42
C ASN A 108 22.05 37.71 31.74
N GLN A 109 21.02 36.90 31.93
CA GLN A 109 20.29 36.83 33.20
C GLN A 109 21.18 36.37 34.35
N LYS A 110 21.97 35.30 34.16
CA LYS A 110 22.91 34.81 35.19
C LYS A 110 23.95 35.86 35.57
N LYS A 111 24.46 36.64 34.61
CA LYS A 111 25.37 37.76 34.89
C LYS A 111 24.69 38.85 35.73
N GLY A 112 23.46 39.24 35.36
CA GLY A 112 22.69 40.22 36.12
C GLY A 112 22.40 39.75 37.56
N LEU A 113 21.85 38.54 37.70
CA LEU A 113 21.58 37.91 39.00
C LEU A 113 22.86 37.69 39.81
N GLY A 114 23.96 37.33 39.16
CA GLY A 114 25.28 37.19 39.79
C GLY A 114 25.79 38.52 40.36
N ALA A 115 25.62 39.63 39.63
CA ALA A 115 25.96 40.96 40.10
C ALA A 115 25.07 41.39 41.29
N SER A 116 23.76 41.16 41.19
CA SER A 116 22.82 41.41 42.30
C SER A 116 23.17 40.58 43.54
N ARG A 117 23.49 39.29 43.37
CA ARG A 117 23.94 38.40 44.45
C ARG A 117 25.21 38.91 45.11
N GLN A 118 26.18 39.35 44.31
CA GLN A 118 27.43 39.92 44.82
C GLN A 118 27.17 41.19 45.65
N SER A 119 26.28 42.07 45.19
CA SER A 119 25.88 43.26 45.95
C SER A 119 25.23 42.89 47.29
N LEU A 120 24.35 41.88 47.32
CA LEU A 120 23.71 41.43 48.57
C LEU A 120 24.71 40.75 49.53
N TYR A 121 25.72 40.05 49.01
CA TYR A 121 26.82 39.53 49.83
C TYR A 121 27.64 40.66 50.45
N SER A 122 27.98 41.71 49.69
CA SER A 122 28.65 42.90 50.23
C SER A 122 27.81 43.59 51.31
N THR A 123 26.50 43.70 51.11
CA THR A 123 25.56 44.20 52.14
C THR A 123 25.56 43.32 53.39
N ASN A 124 25.60 41.99 53.23
CA ASN A 124 25.67 41.06 54.35
C ASN A 124 26.99 41.18 55.13
N SER A 125 28.12 41.36 54.43
CA SER A 125 29.42 41.64 55.07
C SER A 125 29.39 42.94 55.87
N ASN A 126 28.71 43.98 55.38
CA ASN A 126 28.52 45.23 56.12
C ASN A 126 27.68 45.01 57.39
N TYR A 127 26.57 44.26 57.30
CA TYR A 127 25.77 43.87 58.48
C TYR A 127 26.59 43.05 59.49
N ASN A 128 27.42 42.11 59.05
CA ASN A 128 28.30 41.34 59.93
C ASN A 128 29.37 42.22 60.62
N SER A 129 29.88 43.25 59.95
CA SER A 129 30.82 44.21 60.56
C SER A 129 30.14 45.08 61.64
N LEU A 130 28.89 45.51 61.42
CA LEU A 130 28.06 46.20 62.41
C LEU A 130 27.75 45.32 63.62
N LEU A 131 27.62 44.01 63.43
CA LEU A 131 27.42 43.04 64.51
C LEU A 131 28.69 42.76 65.33
N SER A 132 29.86 43.20 64.86
CA SER A 132 31.14 42.97 65.57
C SER A 132 31.35 43.90 66.78
N SER A 133 30.55 44.97 66.91
CA SER A 133 30.54 45.85 68.09
C SER A 133 29.56 45.39 69.19
N VAL A 134 28.88 44.26 68.99
CA VAL A 134 27.86 43.72 69.91
C VAL A 134 28.48 42.63 70.83
N PRO A 135 28.19 42.62 72.14
CA PRO A 135 28.71 41.59 73.06
C PRO A 135 28.35 40.15 72.65
N MET A 136 29.22 39.19 72.97
CA MET A 136 29.14 37.80 72.46
C MET A 136 27.82 37.08 72.73
N LYS A 137 27.22 37.25 73.93
CA LYS A 137 25.93 36.63 74.27
C LYS A 137 24.77 37.19 73.45
N GLU A 138 24.78 38.50 73.21
CA GLU A 138 23.77 39.18 72.40
C GLU A 138 23.92 38.81 70.92
N LYS A 139 25.16 38.67 70.43
CA LYS A 139 25.45 38.17 69.08
C LYS A 139 24.91 36.74 68.87
N GLN A 140 25.11 35.85 69.84
CA GLN A 140 24.57 34.49 69.79
C GLN A 140 23.05 34.49 69.76
N LEU A 141 22.41 35.34 70.56
CA LEU A 141 20.96 35.49 70.59
C LEU A 141 20.42 35.98 69.24
N VAL A 142 21.03 37.01 68.65
CA VAL A 142 20.67 37.54 67.32
C VAL A 142 20.85 36.46 66.23
N GLU A 143 21.91 35.66 66.29
CA GLU A 143 22.13 34.58 65.32
C GLU A 143 21.08 33.46 65.44
N ILE A 144 20.73 33.06 66.67
CA ILE A 144 19.65 32.10 66.94
C ILE A 144 18.31 32.67 66.46
N SER A 145 18.01 33.94 66.73
CA SER A 145 16.81 34.62 66.25
C SER A 145 16.73 34.66 64.72
N ARG A 146 17.85 34.96 64.04
CA ARG A 146 17.93 34.89 62.57
C ARG A 146 17.65 33.49 62.06
N GLN A 147 18.26 32.46 62.65
CA GLN A 147 18.02 31.06 62.25
C GLN A 147 16.57 30.64 62.46
N HIS A 148 15.98 31.03 63.59
CA HIS A 148 14.57 30.77 63.89
C HIS A 148 13.66 31.44 62.86
N GLN A 149 13.90 32.72 62.54
CA GLN A 149 13.11 33.47 61.55
C GLN A 149 13.26 32.90 60.14
N ASN A 150 14.47 32.50 59.73
CA ASN A 150 14.69 31.85 58.43
C ASN A 150 13.95 30.50 58.35
N LYS A 151 13.99 29.68 59.41
CA LYS A 151 13.23 28.42 59.47
C LYS A 151 11.71 28.66 59.44
N ALA A 152 11.22 29.66 60.16
CA ALA A 152 9.81 30.03 60.15
C ALA A 152 9.35 30.47 58.75
N ASN A 153 10.12 31.34 58.08
CA ASN A 153 9.81 31.79 56.72
C ASN A 153 9.88 30.65 55.70
N MET A 154 10.84 29.73 55.83
CA MET A 154 10.93 28.56 54.96
C MET A 154 9.75 27.61 55.18
N TYR A 155 9.34 27.38 56.42
CA TYR A 155 8.15 26.60 56.75
C TYR A 155 6.88 27.22 56.15
N GLN A 156 6.69 28.54 56.29
CA GLN A 156 5.55 29.24 55.68
C GLN A 156 5.56 29.15 54.15
N ASN A 157 6.71 29.31 53.50
CA ASN A 157 6.83 29.14 52.05
C ASN A 157 6.51 27.71 51.60
N LEU A 158 7.01 26.69 52.31
CA LEU A 158 6.70 25.30 52.00
C LEU A 158 5.22 25.00 52.21
N LEU A 159 4.60 25.57 53.24
CA LEU A 159 3.17 25.47 53.49
C LEU A 159 2.37 26.12 52.36
N GLN A 160 2.75 27.34 51.93
CA GLN A 160 2.15 28.01 50.79
C GLN A 160 2.29 27.20 49.50
N ARG A 161 3.50 26.69 49.19
CA ARG A 161 3.74 25.84 48.02
C ARG A 161 2.94 24.55 48.06
N LYS A 162 2.80 23.93 49.23
CA LYS A 162 1.94 22.77 49.43
C LYS A 162 0.48 23.12 49.15
N GLN A 163 0.00 24.24 49.66
CA GLN A 163 -1.36 24.73 49.40
C GLN A 163 -1.58 25.01 47.90
N GLU A 164 -0.64 25.68 47.24
CA GLU A 164 -0.66 25.92 45.79
C GLU A 164 -0.69 24.61 45.00
N ALA A 165 0.10 23.60 45.41
CA ALA A 165 0.12 22.28 44.78
C ALA A 165 -1.17 21.49 45.04
N GLU A 166 -1.72 21.52 46.25
CA GLU A 166 -3.02 20.93 46.59
C GLU A 166 -4.16 21.61 45.82
N MET A 167 -4.12 22.93 45.68
CA MET A 167 -5.03 23.69 44.83
C MET A 167 -4.84 23.36 43.36
N SER A 168 -3.60 23.15 42.89
CA SER A 168 -3.33 22.72 41.52
C SER A 168 -3.85 21.31 41.26
N LEU A 169 -3.70 20.39 42.22
CA LEU A 169 -4.26 19.03 42.17
C LEU A 169 -5.80 19.06 42.20
N ALA A 170 -6.39 19.89 43.06
CA ALA A 170 -7.84 20.10 43.14
C ALA A 170 -8.39 20.88 41.93
N SER A 171 -7.56 21.70 41.27
CA SER A 171 -7.88 22.39 40.02
C SER A 171 -7.69 21.48 38.80
N VAL A 172 -7.18 20.25 38.98
CA VAL A 172 -7.44 19.13 38.06
C VAL A 172 -8.84 18.55 38.31
N ILE A 173 -9.83 19.39 38.56
CA ILE A 173 -11.16 19.06 38.04
C ILE A 173 -10.98 19.16 36.54
N SER A 174 -10.89 18.00 35.88
CA SER A 174 -11.06 17.90 34.45
C SER A 174 -12.36 18.62 34.10
N ASN A 175 -12.26 19.87 33.66
CA ASN A 175 -13.38 20.60 33.10
C ASN A 175 -13.64 20.07 31.67
N SER A 176 -13.64 18.75 31.51
CA SER A 176 -14.21 18.06 30.37
C SER A 176 -15.71 18.02 30.58
N ARG A 177 -16.36 19.17 30.38
CA ARG A 177 -17.78 19.18 30.11
C ARG A 177 -17.94 18.75 28.65
N VAL A 178 -18.74 17.73 28.39
CA VAL A 178 -19.11 17.35 27.02
C VAL A 178 -19.91 18.52 26.44
N VAL A 179 -19.24 19.42 25.72
CA VAL A 179 -19.88 20.56 25.02
C VAL A 179 -20.74 20.03 23.88
N ASP A 180 -20.30 18.94 23.24
CA ASP A 180 -21.04 18.22 22.21
C ASP A 180 -20.78 16.72 22.31
N LYS A 181 -21.85 15.91 22.19
CA LYS A 181 -21.71 14.45 22.22
C LYS A 181 -21.14 14.00 20.89
N ALA A 182 -20.20 13.05 20.92
CA ALA A 182 -19.71 12.44 19.70
C ALA A 182 -20.87 11.81 18.91
N LEU A 183 -21.24 12.43 17.79
CA LEU A 183 -22.20 11.87 16.87
C LEU A 183 -21.51 10.78 16.07
N ALA A 184 -21.82 9.53 16.37
CA ALA A 184 -21.44 8.42 15.51
C ALA A 184 -22.23 8.56 14.19
N GLY A 185 -21.52 8.48 13.07
CA GLY A 185 -22.18 8.32 11.78
C GLY A 185 -23.00 7.02 11.76
N LYS A 186 -24.04 6.96 10.92
CA LYS A 186 -24.86 5.74 10.73
C LYS A 186 -24.05 4.54 10.25
N PHE A 187 -22.86 4.76 9.70
CA PHE A 187 -22.00 3.73 9.14
C PHE A 187 -20.57 3.85 9.69
N PRO A 188 -19.86 2.72 9.86
CA PRO A 188 -18.48 2.74 10.30
C PRO A 188 -17.57 3.42 9.27
N VAL A 189 -16.66 4.27 9.73
CA VAL A 189 -15.63 4.91 8.89
C VAL A 189 -14.67 3.88 8.30
N SER A 190 -14.41 2.79 9.04
CA SER A 190 -13.62 1.64 8.62
C SER A 190 -14.16 0.37 9.28
N PRO A 191 -14.18 -0.78 8.58
CA PRO A 191 -13.81 -0.98 7.18
C PRO A 191 -14.92 -0.59 6.18
N LYS A 192 -14.53 -0.06 5.01
CA LYS A 192 -15.45 0.30 3.91
C LYS A 192 -15.95 -0.95 3.16
N LYS A 193 -16.99 -1.61 3.69
CA LYS A 193 -17.53 -2.89 3.16
C LYS A 193 -17.77 -2.91 1.63
N LYS A 194 -18.34 -1.83 1.07
CA LYS A 194 -18.59 -1.73 -0.38
C LYS A 194 -17.31 -1.83 -1.21
N LEU A 195 -16.23 -1.16 -0.77
CA LEU A 195 -14.93 -1.21 -1.45
C LEU A 195 -14.34 -2.63 -1.40
N ILE A 196 -14.45 -3.29 -0.25
CA ILE A 196 -13.97 -4.68 -0.08
C ILE A 196 -14.72 -5.62 -1.02
N TYR A 197 -16.06 -5.51 -1.11
CA TYR A 197 -16.84 -6.35 -2.04
C TYR A 197 -16.48 -6.10 -3.51
N ILE A 198 -16.29 -4.84 -3.91
CA ILE A 198 -15.87 -4.51 -5.29
C ILE A 198 -14.48 -5.11 -5.58
N MET A 199 -13.52 -4.98 -4.66
CA MET A 199 -12.19 -5.58 -4.84
C MET A 199 -12.26 -7.10 -4.90
N ALA A 200 -13.05 -7.75 -4.04
CA ALA A 200 -13.23 -9.20 -4.05
C ALA A 200 -13.87 -9.69 -5.37
N PHE A 201 -14.88 -8.96 -5.87
CA PHE A 201 -15.52 -9.27 -7.15
C PHE A 201 -14.55 -9.13 -8.33
N MET A 202 -13.78 -8.04 -8.38
CA MET A 202 -12.76 -7.83 -9.40
C MET A 202 -11.66 -8.90 -9.35
N ALA A 203 -11.23 -9.28 -8.14
CA ALA A 203 -10.25 -10.36 -7.95
C ALA A 203 -10.81 -11.71 -8.41
N ALA A 204 -12.08 -12.02 -8.17
CA ALA A 204 -12.70 -13.26 -8.62
C ALA A 204 -12.77 -13.36 -10.15
N ILE A 205 -13.15 -12.26 -10.84
CA ILE A 205 -13.12 -12.19 -12.30
C ILE A 205 -11.70 -12.36 -12.82
N GLY A 206 -10.74 -11.65 -12.22
CA GLY A 206 -9.32 -11.72 -12.59
C GLY A 206 -8.76 -13.13 -12.46
N LEU A 207 -9.09 -13.83 -11.36
CA LEU A 207 -8.71 -15.23 -11.16
C LEU A 207 -9.35 -16.16 -12.19
N GLY A 208 -10.65 -15.98 -12.49
CA GLY A 208 -11.33 -16.77 -13.52
C GLY A 208 -10.68 -16.61 -14.90
N ALA A 209 -10.41 -15.37 -15.31
CA ALA A 209 -9.71 -15.08 -16.56
C ALA A 209 -8.29 -15.66 -16.56
N GLY A 210 -7.56 -15.52 -15.45
CA GLY A 210 -6.22 -16.06 -15.28
C GLY A 210 -6.17 -17.58 -15.43
N ILE A 211 -7.12 -18.30 -14.82
CA ILE A 211 -7.23 -19.76 -14.94
C ILE A 211 -7.47 -20.18 -16.39
N ILE A 212 -8.33 -19.46 -17.13
CA ILE A 212 -8.59 -19.75 -18.55
C ILE A 212 -7.31 -19.55 -19.38
N ILE A 213 -6.61 -18.45 -19.19
CA ILE A 213 -5.36 -18.15 -19.92
C ILE A 213 -4.28 -19.18 -19.61
N ILE A 214 -4.09 -19.55 -18.35
CA ILE A 214 -3.11 -20.58 -17.95
C ILE A 214 -3.47 -21.93 -18.58
N LYS A 215 -4.74 -22.32 -18.54
CA LYS A 215 -5.20 -23.56 -19.16
C LYS A 215 -4.99 -23.52 -20.68
N ASP A 216 -5.21 -22.37 -21.31
CA ASP A 216 -4.98 -22.16 -22.74
C ASP A 216 -3.49 -22.31 -23.08
N ALA A 217 -2.62 -21.65 -22.31
CA ALA A 217 -1.17 -21.66 -22.49
C ALA A 217 -0.52 -23.04 -22.27
N ILE A 218 -1.07 -23.88 -21.38
CA ILE A 218 -0.57 -25.24 -21.13
C ILE A 218 -1.10 -26.24 -22.18
N THR A 219 -2.13 -25.88 -22.95
CA THR A 219 -2.71 -26.80 -23.94
C THR A 219 -1.85 -26.84 -25.21
N GLY A 220 -1.27 -27.99 -25.54
CA GLY A 220 -0.54 -28.20 -26.81
C GLY A 220 -1.44 -28.44 -28.03
N LYS A 221 -2.65 -27.89 -28.08
CA LYS A 221 -3.62 -28.06 -29.18
C LYS A 221 -3.70 -26.79 -30.00
N ILE A 222 -3.77 -26.95 -31.32
CA ILE A 222 -4.03 -25.86 -32.27
C ILE A 222 -5.51 -25.48 -32.16
N LYS A 223 -5.81 -24.22 -31.83
CA LYS A 223 -7.20 -23.73 -31.67
C LYS A 223 -7.59 -22.70 -32.70
N TYR A 224 -6.63 -21.87 -33.11
CA TYR A 224 -6.90 -20.77 -34.02
C TYR A 224 -6.18 -20.94 -35.34
N ARG A 225 -6.84 -20.54 -36.43
CA ARG A 225 -6.26 -20.46 -37.77
C ARG A 225 -4.91 -19.73 -37.79
N SER A 226 -4.79 -18.65 -37.02
CA SER A 226 -3.58 -17.85 -36.93
C SER A 226 -2.37 -18.61 -36.38
N GLU A 227 -2.58 -19.69 -35.62
CA GLU A 227 -1.47 -20.54 -35.15
C GLU A 227 -0.88 -21.35 -36.31
N ILE A 228 -1.73 -21.90 -37.18
CA ILE A 228 -1.30 -22.63 -38.38
C ILE A 228 -0.56 -21.69 -39.35
N GLU A 229 -1.11 -20.50 -39.58
CA GLU A 229 -0.49 -19.49 -40.47
C GLU A 229 0.87 -19.00 -39.96
N LYS A 230 1.11 -19.03 -38.64
CA LYS A 230 2.43 -18.72 -38.06
C LYS A 230 3.41 -19.87 -38.18
N MET A 231 2.93 -21.11 -38.16
CA MET A 231 3.77 -22.32 -38.15
C MET A 231 4.02 -22.90 -39.54
N SER A 232 3.22 -22.51 -40.55
CA SER A 232 3.28 -23.08 -41.89
C SER A 232 2.97 -22.03 -42.96
N SER A 233 3.66 -22.13 -44.09
CA SER A 233 3.39 -21.33 -45.30
C SER A 233 2.30 -21.95 -46.19
N ILE A 234 1.73 -23.09 -45.80
CA ILE A 234 0.71 -23.79 -46.59
C ILE A 234 -0.62 -23.03 -46.50
N PRO A 235 -1.27 -22.71 -47.64
CA PRO A 235 -2.53 -21.99 -47.62
C PRO A 235 -3.65 -22.86 -47.04
N ILE A 236 -4.46 -22.25 -46.16
CA ILE A 236 -5.62 -22.90 -45.56
C ILE A 236 -6.80 -22.76 -46.54
N ILE A 237 -7.26 -23.90 -47.07
CA ILE A 237 -8.24 -23.97 -48.17
C ILE A 237 -9.70 -23.92 -47.69
N GLY A 238 -9.93 -24.19 -46.41
CA GLY A 238 -11.23 -24.16 -45.77
C GLY A 238 -11.15 -24.51 -44.29
N GLU A 239 -12.17 -24.10 -43.54
CA GLU A 239 -12.42 -24.46 -42.16
C GLU A 239 -13.82 -25.11 -42.12
N ILE A 240 -13.91 -26.28 -41.49
CA ILE A 240 -15.16 -27.05 -41.39
C ILE A 240 -15.49 -27.14 -39.91
N THR A 241 -16.66 -26.64 -39.55
CA THR A 241 -17.16 -26.67 -38.19
C THR A 241 -17.50 -28.10 -37.80
N PHE A 242 -17.12 -28.48 -36.58
CA PHE A 242 -17.48 -29.79 -36.03
C PHE A 242 -19.00 -29.90 -35.91
N ASP A 243 -19.59 -30.84 -36.66
CA ASP A 243 -21.00 -31.15 -36.50
C ASP A 243 -21.22 -31.97 -35.22
N LYS A 244 -22.21 -31.55 -34.41
CA LYS A 244 -22.67 -32.33 -33.26
C LYS A 244 -23.68 -33.39 -33.64
N SER A 245 -24.25 -33.30 -34.84
CA SER A 245 -25.14 -34.33 -35.35
C SER A 245 -24.36 -35.65 -35.52
N LYS A 246 -25.05 -36.78 -35.32
CA LYS A 246 -24.46 -38.11 -35.56
C LYS A 246 -24.59 -38.55 -37.02
N THR A 247 -25.01 -37.65 -37.92
CA THR A 247 -25.19 -38.01 -39.33
C THR A 247 -23.85 -37.98 -40.04
N PRO A 248 -23.38 -39.11 -40.60
CA PRO A 248 -22.07 -39.18 -41.25
C PRO A 248 -22.02 -38.40 -42.57
N LEU A 249 -23.18 -38.11 -43.18
CA LEU A 249 -23.35 -37.23 -44.32
C LEU A 249 -24.17 -36.01 -43.91
N VAL A 250 -23.61 -34.83 -44.14
CA VAL A 250 -24.20 -33.53 -43.77
C VAL A 250 -24.62 -32.70 -44.99
N ILE A 251 -24.37 -33.23 -46.19
CA ILE A 251 -24.71 -32.60 -47.46
C ILE A 251 -25.73 -33.44 -48.20
N GLU A 252 -26.88 -32.84 -48.49
CA GLU A 252 -27.92 -33.42 -49.34
C GLU A 252 -28.49 -32.37 -50.29
N LYS A 253 -29.21 -32.83 -51.33
CA LYS A 253 -29.83 -31.94 -52.32
C LYS A 253 -30.94 -31.12 -51.67
N GLY A 254 -30.84 -29.79 -51.75
CA GLY A 254 -31.80 -28.88 -51.14
C GLY A 254 -31.48 -28.47 -49.70
N THR A 255 -30.47 -29.09 -49.06
CA THR A 255 -30.09 -28.76 -47.69
C THR A 255 -29.31 -27.44 -47.63
N ARG A 256 -29.84 -26.49 -46.84
CA ARG A 256 -29.19 -25.21 -46.49
C ARG A 256 -28.76 -25.25 -45.03
N SER A 257 -27.70 -26.01 -44.74
CA SER A 257 -27.03 -26.00 -43.43
C SER A 257 -25.73 -25.20 -43.50
N PHE A 258 -25.28 -24.69 -42.35
CA PHE A 258 -24.01 -23.96 -42.25
C PHE A 258 -22.83 -24.81 -42.74
N ILE A 259 -22.81 -26.09 -42.36
CA ILE A 259 -21.76 -27.04 -42.74
C ILE A 259 -21.82 -27.35 -44.24
N ALA A 260 -23.02 -27.48 -44.84
CA ALA A 260 -23.14 -27.65 -46.28
C ALA A 260 -22.58 -26.44 -47.06
N GLU A 261 -22.74 -25.21 -46.54
CA GLU A 261 -22.10 -24.02 -47.12
C GLU A 261 -20.57 -24.04 -46.99
N GLU A 262 -20.01 -24.54 -45.87
CA GLU A 262 -18.55 -24.71 -45.71
C GLU A 262 -17.98 -25.67 -46.76
N TYR A 263 -18.66 -26.80 -47.03
CA TYR A 263 -18.24 -27.72 -48.09
C TYR A 263 -18.45 -27.15 -49.51
N ARG A 264 -19.45 -26.29 -49.73
CA ARG A 264 -19.59 -25.55 -51.00
C ARG A 264 -18.43 -24.58 -51.19
N LYS A 265 -18.03 -23.86 -50.14
CA LYS A 265 -16.85 -22.97 -50.13
C LYS A 265 -15.57 -23.75 -50.38
N LEU A 266 -15.36 -24.87 -49.68
CA LEU A 266 -14.19 -25.74 -49.87
C LEU A 266 -14.08 -26.22 -51.33
N ARG A 267 -15.19 -26.65 -51.93
CA ARG A 267 -15.24 -27.04 -53.35
C ARG A 267 -14.85 -25.88 -54.28
N ILE A 268 -15.31 -24.67 -54.00
CA ILE A 268 -14.95 -23.48 -54.79
C ILE A 268 -13.45 -23.18 -54.64
N SER A 269 -12.91 -23.20 -53.41
CA SER A 269 -11.47 -23.01 -53.15
C SER A 269 -10.61 -24.02 -53.91
N LEU A 270 -11.02 -25.30 -53.93
CA LEU A 270 -10.32 -26.36 -54.67
C LEU A 270 -10.33 -26.10 -56.19
N SER A 271 -11.42 -25.55 -56.73
CA SER A 271 -11.49 -25.16 -58.14
C SER A 271 -10.50 -24.04 -58.48
N PHE A 272 -10.23 -23.11 -57.54
CA PHE A 272 -9.23 -22.05 -57.72
C PHE A 272 -7.79 -22.58 -57.64
N LEU A 273 -7.55 -23.67 -56.90
CA LEU A 273 -6.22 -24.31 -56.77
C LEU A 273 -5.83 -25.20 -57.95
N GLY A 274 -6.60 -25.15 -59.05
CA GLY A 274 -6.30 -25.89 -60.27
C GLY A 274 -6.87 -27.31 -60.31
N ILE A 275 -7.77 -27.70 -59.41
CA ILE A 275 -8.59 -28.91 -59.59
C ILE A 275 -9.64 -28.61 -60.68
N ASP A 276 -9.20 -28.70 -61.92
CA ASP A 276 -9.97 -28.40 -63.13
C ASP A 276 -10.09 -29.63 -64.05
N SER A 277 -10.35 -29.43 -65.34
CA SER A 277 -10.46 -30.52 -66.31
C SER A 277 -9.15 -31.29 -66.56
N THR A 278 -8.01 -30.76 -66.14
CA THR A 278 -6.66 -31.35 -66.34
C THR A 278 -6.14 -32.05 -65.07
N HIS A 279 -6.44 -31.52 -63.88
CA HIS A 279 -6.06 -32.13 -62.59
C HIS A 279 -7.28 -32.66 -61.83
N LYS A 280 -7.66 -33.92 -62.10
CA LYS A 280 -8.89 -34.55 -61.58
C LYS A 280 -8.69 -35.42 -60.33
N LYS A 281 -7.46 -35.54 -59.83
CA LYS A 281 -7.10 -36.44 -58.72
C LYS A 281 -6.80 -35.64 -57.46
N LEU A 282 -7.52 -35.94 -56.38
CA LEU A 282 -7.34 -35.32 -55.06
C LEU A 282 -7.06 -36.42 -54.03
N LEU A 283 -5.97 -36.28 -53.30
CA LEU A 283 -5.66 -37.11 -52.13
C LEU A 283 -6.01 -36.33 -50.87
N ILE A 284 -6.79 -36.95 -49.98
CA ILE A 284 -7.12 -36.40 -48.66
C ILE A 284 -6.41 -37.25 -47.62
N THR A 285 -5.59 -36.62 -46.79
CA THR A 285 -4.83 -37.28 -45.74
C THR A 285 -4.84 -36.44 -44.46
N SER A 286 -4.41 -37.04 -43.35
CA SER A 286 -4.36 -36.42 -42.03
C SER A 286 -3.03 -36.73 -41.36
N SER A 287 -2.59 -35.88 -40.43
CA SER A 287 -1.32 -36.08 -39.71
C SER A 287 -1.45 -37.15 -38.64
N ILE A 288 -2.66 -37.30 -38.08
CA ILE A 288 -2.98 -38.32 -37.09
C ILE A 288 -4.31 -39.00 -37.41
N SER A 289 -4.54 -40.17 -36.80
CA SER A 289 -5.81 -40.89 -36.93
C SER A 289 -6.92 -40.14 -36.18
N GLY A 290 -8.11 -40.06 -36.77
CA GLY A 290 -9.28 -39.44 -36.13
C GLY A 290 -9.52 -37.96 -36.44
N GLU A 291 -8.73 -37.31 -37.30
CA GLU A 291 -8.95 -35.88 -37.68
C GLU A 291 -10.15 -35.66 -38.63
N GLY A 292 -10.94 -36.71 -38.91
CA GLY A 292 -12.13 -36.59 -39.78
C GLY A 292 -11.85 -36.71 -41.27
N LYS A 293 -10.68 -37.24 -41.70
CA LYS A 293 -10.31 -37.44 -43.11
C LYS A 293 -11.41 -38.11 -43.94
N SER A 294 -11.99 -39.20 -43.42
CA SER A 294 -13.02 -39.97 -44.12
C SER A 294 -14.32 -39.19 -44.26
N PHE A 295 -14.72 -38.46 -43.21
CA PHE A 295 -15.90 -37.60 -43.18
C PHE A 295 -15.79 -36.45 -44.18
N VAL A 296 -14.62 -35.77 -44.22
CA VAL A 296 -14.33 -34.72 -45.19
C VAL A 296 -14.35 -35.25 -46.61
N ALA A 297 -13.75 -36.42 -46.86
CA ALA A 297 -13.72 -37.03 -48.18
C ALA A 297 -15.12 -37.38 -48.71
N ALA A 298 -15.95 -38.02 -47.89
CA ALA A 298 -17.33 -38.39 -48.27
C ALA A 298 -18.17 -37.16 -48.61
N ASN A 299 -18.22 -36.18 -47.70
CA ASN A 299 -19.04 -34.99 -47.86
C ASN A 299 -18.52 -34.11 -49.01
N LEU A 300 -17.21 -33.98 -49.19
CA LEU A 300 -16.67 -33.27 -50.34
C LEU A 300 -17.02 -33.98 -51.66
N ALA A 301 -16.95 -35.32 -51.72
CA ALA A 301 -17.34 -36.08 -52.90
C ALA A 301 -18.82 -35.87 -53.24
N VAL A 302 -19.71 -35.91 -52.25
CA VAL A 302 -21.14 -35.60 -52.43
C VAL A 302 -21.33 -34.15 -52.90
N SER A 303 -20.61 -33.18 -52.30
CA SER A 303 -20.64 -31.77 -52.71
C SER A 303 -20.24 -31.58 -54.17
N ILE A 304 -19.21 -32.27 -54.65
CA ILE A 304 -18.77 -32.22 -56.05
C ILE A 304 -19.81 -32.90 -56.94
N ALA A 305 -20.30 -34.07 -56.56
CA ALA A 305 -21.29 -34.81 -57.32
C ALA A 305 -22.57 -33.98 -57.53
N LEU A 306 -23.02 -33.22 -56.51
CA LEU A 306 -24.24 -32.38 -56.57
C LEU A 306 -24.16 -31.26 -57.61
N THR A 307 -22.97 -30.98 -58.15
CA THR A 307 -22.79 -30.05 -59.30
C THR A 307 -22.99 -30.72 -60.66
N GLY A 308 -23.39 -32.00 -60.69
CA GLY A 308 -23.55 -32.79 -61.92
C GLY A 308 -22.25 -33.42 -62.44
N LYS A 309 -21.14 -33.29 -61.71
CA LYS A 309 -19.84 -33.90 -62.09
C LYS A 309 -19.82 -35.40 -61.73
N LYS A 310 -19.30 -36.22 -62.65
CA LYS A 310 -18.99 -37.63 -62.37
C LYS A 310 -17.84 -37.70 -61.36
N THR A 311 -18.13 -38.18 -60.16
CA THR A 311 -17.19 -38.16 -59.02
C THR A 311 -16.93 -39.59 -58.57
N VAL A 312 -15.66 -39.93 -58.35
CA VAL A 312 -15.24 -41.24 -57.83
C VAL A 312 -14.59 -41.01 -56.47
N LEU A 313 -15.07 -41.69 -55.44
CA LEU A 313 -14.44 -41.75 -54.13
C LEU A 313 -13.82 -43.13 -53.97
N VAL A 314 -12.52 -43.19 -53.68
CA VAL A 314 -11.78 -44.43 -53.50
C VAL A 314 -11.29 -44.49 -52.06
N ASP A 315 -11.64 -45.54 -51.32
CA ASP A 315 -11.14 -45.73 -49.96
C ASP A 315 -9.81 -46.48 -50.00
N LEU A 316 -8.71 -45.74 -49.78
CA LEU A 316 -7.36 -46.31 -49.72
C LEU A 316 -6.91 -46.61 -48.28
N ASP A 317 -7.76 -46.41 -47.27
CA ASP A 317 -7.47 -46.83 -45.89
C ASP A 317 -7.82 -48.31 -45.68
N LEU A 318 -6.90 -49.19 -46.12
CA LEU A 318 -7.10 -50.64 -46.06
C LEU A 318 -7.12 -51.20 -44.63
N ASN A 319 -6.63 -50.44 -43.65
CA ASN A 319 -6.59 -50.88 -42.26
C ASN A 319 -7.93 -50.68 -41.54
N ARG A 320 -8.61 -49.56 -41.84
CA ARG A 320 -9.91 -49.20 -41.25
C ARG A 320 -10.79 -48.53 -42.30
N PRO A 321 -11.31 -49.28 -43.29
CA PRO A 321 -12.18 -48.72 -44.32
C PRO A 321 -13.47 -48.23 -43.66
N THR A 322 -13.87 -47.00 -43.99
CA THR A 322 -15.01 -46.31 -43.33
C THR A 322 -15.99 -45.70 -44.33
N GLN A 323 -15.63 -45.60 -45.61
CA GLN A 323 -16.47 -44.96 -46.62
C GLN A 323 -17.75 -45.75 -46.92
N SER A 324 -17.69 -47.09 -46.84
CA SER A 324 -18.85 -47.97 -47.01
C SER A 324 -19.96 -47.67 -46.02
N GLU A 325 -19.60 -47.56 -44.74
CA GLU A 325 -20.52 -47.28 -43.64
C GLU A 325 -21.09 -45.87 -43.74
N ILE A 326 -20.25 -44.87 -44.05
CA ILE A 326 -20.66 -43.47 -44.20
C ILE A 326 -21.69 -43.31 -45.33
N LEU A 327 -21.48 -44.01 -46.46
CA LEU A 327 -22.34 -43.93 -47.64
C LEU A 327 -23.46 -44.98 -47.65
N ASN A 328 -23.56 -45.80 -46.59
CA ASN A 328 -24.52 -46.88 -46.43
C ASN A 328 -24.58 -47.80 -47.67
N VAL A 329 -23.42 -48.26 -48.14
CA VAL A 329 -23.31 -49.20 -49.25
C VAL A 329 -22.73 -50.53 -48.85
N ASN A 330 -23.40 -51.59 -49.31
CA ASN A 330 -22.85 -52.94 -49.31
C ASN A 330 -22.14 -53.19 -50.64
N TYR A 331 -20.89 -53.63 -50.56
CA TYR A 331 -20.15 -54.16 -51.71
C TYR A 331 -19.49 -55.48 -51.35
N GLU A 332 -19.44 -56.40 -52.31
CA GLU A 332 -18.82 -57.72 -52.15
C GLU A 332 -17.30 -57.71 -52.43
N HIS A 333 -16.82 -56.70 -53.17
CA HIS A 333 -15.42 -56.58 -53.61
C HIS A 333 -14.99 -55.10 -53.57
N GLY A 334 -13.77 -54.80 -53.09
CA GLY A 334 -13.25 -53.43 -52.99
C GLY A 334 -11.85 -53.26 -53.59
N VAL A 335 -11.17 -52.16 -53.23
CA VAL A 335 -9.83 -51.82 -53.73
C VAL A 335 -8.80 -52.94 -53.48
N SER A 336 -8.84 -53.64 -52.36
CA SER A 336 -7.91 -54.73 -52.04
C SER A 336 -7.97 -55.89 -53.05
N GLU A 337 -9.16 -56.31 -53.45
CA GLU A 337 -9.36 -57.38 -54.43
C GLU A 337 -8.98 -56.93 -55.84
N PHE A 338 -9.20 -55.65 -56.16
CA PHE A 338 -8.79 -55.06 -57.42
C PHE A 338 -7.26 -54.96 -57.54
N LEU A 339 -6.58 -54.45 -56.52
CA LEU A 339 -5.12 -54.31 -56.51
C LEU A 339 -4.39 -55.67 -56.50
N SER A 340 -5.01 -56.71 -55.93
CA SER A 340 -4.47 -58.08 -55.95
C SER A 340 -4.73 -58.84 -57.25
N GLY A 341 -5.38 -58.22 -58.25
CA GLY A 341 -5.65 -58.82 -59.56
C GLY A 341 -6.70 -59.94 -59.55
N LYS A 342 -7.37 -60.17 -58.40
CA LYS A 342 -8.34 -61.26 -58.23
C LYS A 342 -9.68 -60.96 -58.90
N LYS A 343 -10.04 -59.69 -59.04
CA LYS A 343 -11.31 -59.24 -59.61
C LYS A 343 -11.14 -57.91 -60.36
N SER A 344 -11.90 -57.72 -61.43
CA SER A 344 -12.08 -56.41 -62.06
C SER A 344 -12.90 -55.48 -61.15
N PRO A 345 -12.82 -54.15 -61.30
CA PRO A 345 -13.58 -53.23 -60.46
C PRO A 345 -15.08 -53.56 -60.53
N GLY A 346 -15.65 -54.01 -59.42
CA GLY A 346 -17.09 -54.26 -59.31
C GLY A 346 -17.84 -52.94 -59.45
N ARG A 347 -18.85 -52.88 -60.32
CA ARG A 347 -19.66 -51.68 -60.48
C ARG A 347 -20.73 -51.61 -59.39
N SER A 348 -20.34 -51.18 -58.20
CA SER A 348 -21.30 -50.77 -57.17
C SER A 348 -21.77 -49.35 -57.48
N PHE A 349 -22.89 -49.24 -58.21
CA PHE A 349 -23.51 -47.95 -58.49
C PHE A 349 -24.39 -47.53 -57.32
N ILE A 350 -24.09 -46.40 -56.68
CA ILE A 350 -25.13 -45.64 -56.00
C ILE A 350 -25.74 -44.71 -57.05
N ASN A 351 -26.97 -45.02 -57.49
CA ASN A 351 -27.82 -44.02 -58.14
C ASN A 351 -28.49 -43.20 -57.03
N TRP A 352 -27.88 -42.08 -56.67
CA TRP A 352 -28.50 -41.12 -55.77
C TRP A 352 -28.96 -39.92 -56.60
N MET A 353 -30.28 -39.72 -56.72
CA MET A 353 -30.90 -38.55 -57.38
C MET A 353 -30.31 -38.19 -58.76
N ASP A 354 -30.23 -39.16 -59.68
CA ASP A 354 -29.70 -39.02 -61.06
C ASP A 354 -28.19 -38.74 -61.19
N MET A 355 -27.42 -38.93 -60.13
CA MET A 355 -25.98 -38.67 -60.11
C MET A 355 -25.16 -39.96 -60.02
N LYS A 356 -24.13 -40.08 -60.88
CA LYS A 356 -23.19 -41.20 -60.87
C LYS A 356 -22.01 -40.88 -59.95
N ALA A 357 -22.10 -41.28 -58.69
CA ALA A 357 -20.96 -41.40 -57.79
C ALA A 357 -20.45 -42.86 -57.83
N PHE A 358 -19.16 -43.04 -58.04
CA PHE A 358 -18.52 -44.36 -58.04
C PHE A 358 -17.75 -44.53 -56.73
N ILE A 359 -17.90 -45.70 -56.12
CA ILE A 359 -17.13 -46.12 -54.96
C ILE A 359 -16.33 -47.35 -55.39
N LEU A 360 -15.02 -47.31 -55.16
CA LEU A 360 -14.11 -48.43 -55.36
C LEU A 360 -13.42 -48.77 -54.04
#